data_AF-A0A660WNX8-F1
#
_entry.id   AF-A0A660WNX8-F1
#
_cell.length_a   1.000
_cell.length_b   1.000
_cell.length_c   1.000
_cell.angle_alpha   90.00
_cell.angle_beta   90.00
_cell.angle_gamma   90.00
#
_symmetry.space_group_name_H-M   'P 1'
#
loop_
_entity.id
_entity.type
_entity.pdbx_description
1 polymer ?
#
loop_
_entity_poly.entity_id
_entity_poly.type
_entity_poly.pdbx_seq_one_letter_code
_entity_poly.pdbx_strand_id
1 'polypeptide(L)' 'HINLYDHTPEGSEHKELPIFSVQFHPEAGPGPFDARYIFGKFVDLITALS' A
#
# COMPACT_ATOMS: atom_id res chain seq x y z
N HIS A 1 -6.61 -2.99 3.04
CA HIS A 1 -6.00 -3.30 4.36
C HIS A 1 -6.97 -2.91 5.46
N ILE A 2 -7.00 -3.62 6.59
CA ILE A 2 -7.89 -3.31 7.73
C ILE A 2 -7.04 -3.19 8.99
N ASN A 3 -7.28 -2.13 9.78
CA ASN A 3 -6.62 -1.93 11.06
C ASN A 3 -7.03 -3.02 12.06
N LEU A 4 -6.07 -3.60 12.78
CA LEU A 4 -6.35 -4.69 13.72
C LEU A 4 -6.91 -4.20 15.07
N TYR A 5 -6.74 -2.93 15.41
CA TYR A 5 -7.17 -2.36 16.68
C TYR A 5 -8.62 -1.87 16.65
N ASP A 6 -9.03 -1.20 15.57
CA ASP A 6 -10.34 -0.56 15.48
C ASP A 6 -11.15 -0.94 14.23
N HIS A 7 -10.63 -1.85 13.40
CA HIS A 7 -11.25 -2.34 12.17
C HIS A 7 -11.53 -1.27 11.11
N THR A 8 -10.87 -0.12 11.19
CA THR A 8 -10.96 0.90 10.15
C THR A 8 -10.24 0.47 8.86
N PRO A 9 -10.68 0.96 7.69
CA PRO A 9 -9.96 0.73 6.44
C PRO A 9 -8.61 1.44 6.40
N GLU A 10 -7.55 0.70 6.04
CA GLU A 10 -6.15 1.18 5.98
C GLU A 10 -5.60 1.25 4.55
N GLY A 11 -6.47 1.03 3.55
CA GLY A 11 -6.09 1.09 2.14
C GLY A 11 -7.19 0.55 1.23
N SER A 12 -7.12 0.95 -0.04
CA SER A 12 -8.11 0.60 -1.06
C SER A 12 -7.43 0.21 -2.37
N GLU A 13 -8.11 -0.58 -3.20
CA GLU A 13 -7.65 -1.00 -4.52
C GLU A 13 -8.83 -0.97 -5.48
N HIS A 14 -8.62 -0.43 -6.68
CA HIS A 14 -9.63 -0.43 -7.73
C HIS A 14 -9.80 -1.83 -8.30
N LYS A 15 -11.03 -2.25 -8.58
CA LYS A 15 -11.32 -3.65 -8.99
C LYS A 15 -10.80 -4.01 -10.38
N GLU A 16 -10.67 -3.01 -11.25
CA GLU A 16 -10.38 -3.21 -12.68
C GLU A 16 -9.12 -2.47 -13.15
N LEU A 17 -8.71 -1.43 -12.41
CA LEU A 17 -7.62 -0.55 -12.81
C LEU A 17 -6.45 -0.80 -11.86
N PRO A 18 -5.20 -0.65 -12.34
CA PRO A 18 -4.02 -0.81 -11.51
C PRO A 18 -3.83 0.43 -10.62
N ILE A 19 -4.74 0.63 -9.66
CA ILE A 19 -4.77 1.77 -8.75
C ILE A 19 -4.98 1.26 -7.35
N PHE A 20 -4.12 1.66 -6.42
CA PHE A 20 -4.26 1.34 -5.01
C PHE A 20 -3.79 2.50 -4.13
N SER A 21 -4.21 2.50 -2.87
CA SER A 21 -3.80 3.46 -1.86
C SER A 21 -3.66 2.79 -0.48
N VAL A 22 -2.89 3.42 0.40
CA VAL A 22 -2.73 3.06 1.82
C VAL A 22 -2.97 4.29 2.68
N GLN A 23 -3.46 4.10 3.90
CA GLN A 23 -3.71 5.18 4.86
C GLN A 23 -2.48 5.49 5.72
N PHE A 24 -1.63 4.49 5.98
CA PHE A 24 -0.39 4.64 6.73
C PHE A 24 0.78 5.14 5.85
N HIS A 25 1.88 5.47 6.50
CA HIS A 25 3.14 5.93 5.90
C HIS A 25 4.10 4.76 5.63
N PRO A 26 4.13 4.17 4.42
CA PRO A 26 4.99 3.01 4.11
C PRO A 26 6.49 3.33 4.10
N GLU A 27 6.86 4.60 3.97
CA GLU A 27 8.24 5.09 4.02
C GLU A 27 8.84 5.00 5.44
N ALA A 28 7.97 5.08 6.46
CA ALA A 28 8.32 5.24 7.86
C ALA A 28 9.29 6.41 8.11
N GLY A 29 9.86 6.49 9.31
CA GLY A 29 10.81 7.54 9.71
C GLY A 29 10.14 8.68 10.49
N PRO A 30 9.82 8.48 11.78
CA PRO A 30 10.06 7.28 12.61
C PRO A 30 9.05 6.15 12.35
N GLY A 31 9.35 4.91 12.75
CA GLY A 31 8.42 3.77 12.65
C GLY A 31 9.02 2.48 12.08
N PRO A 32 8.28 1.36 12.07
CA PRO A 32 8.72 0.08 11.53
C PRO A 32 8.73 0.07 10.01
N PHE A 33 9.61 -0.73 9.40
CA PHE A 33 9.78 -0.81 7.94
C PHE A 33 8.97 -1.94 7.28
N ASP A 34 8.00 -2.51 8.00
CA ASP A 34 7.21 -3.67 7.57
C ASP A 34 6.34 -3.37 6.33
N ALA A 35 6.04 -2.10 6.09
CA ALA A 35 5.20 -1.63 4.98
C ALA A 35 5.97 -1.32 3.68
N ARG A 36 7.30 -1.46 3.64
CA ARG A 36 8.11 -1.08 2.46
C ARG A 36 7.79 -1.87 1.18
N TYR A 37 7.20 -3.06 1.30
CA TYR A 37 6.79 -3.86 0.14
C TYR A 37 5.80 -3.12 -0.78
N ILE A 38 5.08 -2.12 -0.26
CA ILE A 38 4.17 -1.27 -1.02
C ILE A 38 4.89 -0.56 -2.18
N PHE A 39 6.14 -0.12 -1.99
CA PHE A 39 6.94 0.46 -3.07
C PHE A 39 7.31 -0.58 -4.13
N GLY A 40 7.57 -1.83 -3.72
CA GLY A 40 7.78 -2.94 -4.66
C GLY A 40 6.54 -3.17 -5.53
N LYS A 41 5.35 -3.28 -4.91
CA LYS A 41 4.07 -3.39 -5.63
C LYS A 41 3.86 -2.25 -6.62
N PHE A 42 4.25 -1.02 -6.26
CA PHE A 42 4.15 0.13 -7.15
C PHE A 42 5.10 0.03 -8.36
N VAL A 43 6.35 -0.41 -8.15
CA VAL A 43 7.31 -0.61 -9.24
C VAL A 43 6.85 -1.72 -10.18
N ASP A 44 6.41 -2.86 -9.63
CA ASP A 44 5.90 -3.99 -10.42
C ASP A 44 4.75 -3.55 -11.34
N LEU A 45 3.87 -2.69 -10.83
CA LEU A 45 2.75 -2.12 -11.58
C LEU A 45 3.22 -1.23 -12.73
N ILE A 46 4.23 -0.38 -12.52
CA ILE A 46 4.82 0.45 -13.59
C ILE A 46 5.48 -0.44 -14.65
N THR A 47 6.23 -1.47 -14.24
CA THR A 47 6.95 -2.36 -15.16
C THR A 47 6.03 -3.30 -15.93
N ALA A 48 4.89 -3.71 -15.37
CA ALA A 48 3.91 -4.50 -16.11
C ALA A 48 3.19 -3.71 -17.22
N LEU A 49 3.25 -2.38 -17.16
CA LEU A 49 2.66 -1.47 -18.15
C LEU A 49 3.64 -1.03 -19.25
N SER A 50 4.93 -1.38 -19.14
CA SER A 50 5.97 -1.09 -20.13
C SER A 50 6.23 -2.27 -21.06
#